data_AF-A0A162V288-F1
#
_entry.id   AF-A0A162V288-F1
#
_cell.length_a   1.000
_cell.length_b   1.000
_cell.length_c   1.000
_cell.angle_alpha   90.00
_cell.angle_beta   90.00
_cell.angle_gamma   90.00
#
_symmetry.space_group_name_H-M   'P 1'
#
loop_
_entity.id
_entity.type
_entity.pdbx_description
1 polymer ?
#
loop_
_entity_poly.entity_id
_entity_poly.type
_entity_poly.pdbx_seq_one_letter_code
_entity_poly.pdbx_strand_id
1 'polypeptide(L)'
;MKVKKVPQRMCTGCMEMKPKKELIRVVKSTEGDISVDLTGKKNGRGAYVCRNIECLEKAFKARRLQKNLEAQISDEIYSRLKEEIDNEK
;
A
#
# COMPACT_ATOMS: atom_id res chain seq x y z
N MET A 1 4.94 -1.73 -31.95
CA MET A 1 4.70 -2.28 -30.60
C MET A 1 3.64 -1.42 -29.90
N LYS A 2 2.57 -2.01 -29.33
CA LYS A 2 1.59 -1.22 -28.56
C LYS A 2 2.27 -0.66 -27.30
N VAL A 3 2.27 0.66 -27.13
CA VAL A 3 2.73 1.32 -25.90
C VAL A 3 1.84 0.83 -24.77
N LYS A 4 2.40 0.04 -23.83
CA LYS A 4 1.66 -0.43 -22.66
C LYS A 4 1.40 0.77 -21.75
N LYS A 5 0.13 1.08 -21.49
CA LYS A 5 -0.25 2.11 -20.52
C LYS A 5 0.29 1.71 -19.14
N VAL A 6 1.00 2.62 -18.48
CA VAL A 6 1.47 2.40 -17.11
C VAL A 6 0.26 2.48 -16.17
N PRO A 7 -0.05 1.42 -15.40
CA PRO A 7 -1.15 1.46 -14.47
C PRO A 7 -0.91 2.54 -13.40
N GLN A 8 -1.87 3.43 -13.22
CA GLN A 8 -1.88 4.42 -12.15
C GLN A 8 -2.70 3.89 -10.98
N ARG A 9 -2.29 4.21 -9.76
CA ARG A 9 -3.03 3.87 -8.53
C ARG A 9 -3.04 5.09 -7.61
N MET A 10 -4.10 5.20 -6.82
CA MET A 10 -4.23 6.26 -5.84
C MET A 10 -3.51 5.87 -4.55
N CYS A 11 -2.63 6.73 -4.06
CA CYS A 11 -2.05 6.57 -2.74
C CYS A 11 -3.08 6.90 -1.65
N THR A 12 -3.26 6.04 -0.67
CA THR A 12 -4.17 6.26 0.46
C THR A 12 -3.72 7.39 1.41
N GLY A 13 -2.42 7.72 1.42
CA GLY A 13 -1.84 8.84 2.18
C GLY A 13 -2.13 10.21 1.57
N CYS A 14 -1.53 10.52 0.41
CA CYS A 14 -1.70 11.82 -0.26
C CYS A 14 -2.93 11.93 -1.17
N MET A 15 -3.65 10.84 -1.46
CA MET A 15 -4.80 10.81 -2.39
C MET A 15 -4.47 11.17 -3.86
N GLU A 16 -3.20 11.17 -4.22
CA GLU A 16 -2.75 11.42 -5.60
C GLU A 16 -2.64 10.11 -6.40
N MET A 17 -2.84 10.22 -7.71
CA MET A 17 -2.57 9.15 -8.67
C MET A 17 -1.08 9.11 -8.98
N LYS A 18 -0.46 7.95 -8.79
CA LYS A 18 0.96 7.70 -9.11
C LYS A 18 1.14 6.39 -9.87
N PRO A 19 2.24 6.23 -10.63
CA PRO A 19 2.57 4.96 -11.25
C PRO A 19 2.61 3.82 -10.24
N LYS A 20 2.01 2.67 -10.58
CA LYS A 20 1.96 1.48 -9.70
C LYS A 20 3.34 1.11 -9.11
N LYS A 21 4.42 1.32 -9.87
CA LYS A 21 5.79 0.97 -9.49
C LYS A 21 6.38 1.87 -8.38
N GLU A 22 5.83 3.06 -8.17
CA GLU A 22 6.29 4.02 -7.16
C GLU A 22 5.57 3.85 -5.82
N LEU A 23 4.64 2.89 -5.75
CA LEU A 23 3.76 2.68 -4.62
C LEU A 23 4.01 1.30 -4.03
N ILE A 24 3.95 1.21 -2.70
CA ILE A 24 3.92 -0.05 -1.97
C ILE A 24 2.47 -0.50 -1.86
N ARG A 25 2.21 -1.76 -2.18
CA ARG A 25 0.89 -2.38 -2.02
C ARG A 25 0.81 -3.09 -0.67
N VAL A 26 -0.28 -2.84 0.04
CA VAL A 26 -0.73 -3.64 1.18
C VAL A 26 -1.90 -4.47 0.70
N VAL A 27 -1.93 -5.75 1.01
CA VAL A 27 -2.99 -6.67 0.58
C VAL A 27 -3.62 -7.35 1.78
N LYS A 28 -4.94 -7.48 1.78
CA LYS A 28 -5.70 -8.36 2.66
C LYS A 28 -6.03 -9.64 1.88
N SER A 29 -5.58 -10.79 2.38
CA SER A 29 -5.90 -12.10 1.83
C SER A 29 -7.40 -12.41 1.99
N THR A 30 -7.87 -13.45 1.31
CA THR A 30 -9.23 -13.96 1.50
C THR A 30 -9.47 -14.53 2.89
N GLU A 31 -8.40 -14.96 3.57
CA GLU A 31 -8.42 -15.46 4.95
C GLU A 31 -8.47 -14.34 5.99
N GLY A 32 -8.24 -13.09 5.55
CA GLY A 32 -8.32 -11.90 6.40
C GLY A 32 -6.95 -11.33 6.78
N ASP A 33 -5.87 -12.03 6.48
CA ASP A 33 -4.51 -11.61 6.80
C ASP A 33 -4.06 -10.42 5.98
N ILE A 34 -3.53 -9.41 6.65
CA ILE A 34 -2.93 -8.25 6.00
C ILE A 34 -1.44 -8.48 5.85
N SER A 35 -0.89 -8.23 4.66
CA SER A 35 0.55 -8.27 4.43
C SER A 35 1.01 -7.24 3.41
N VAL A 36 2.30 -6.92 3.44
CA VAL A 36 2.95 -6.11 2.39
C VAL A 36 3.15 -6.97 1.14
N ASP A 37 2.85 -6.41 -0.03
CA ASP A 37 2.98 -7.05 -1.34
C ASP A 37 3.85 -6.20 -2.29
N LEU A 38 5.16 -6.41 -2.24
CA LEU A 38 6.09 -5.76 -3.17
C LEU A 38 5.98 -6.31 -4.60
N THR A 39 5.52 -7.55 -4.74
CA THR A 39 5.41 -8.21 -6.05
C THR A 39 4.20 -7.74 -6.85
N GLY A 40 3.17 -7.26 -6.15
CA GLY A 40 1.87 -6.92 -6.74
C GLY A 40 1.12 -8.13 -7.29
N LYS A 41 1.47 -9.36 -6.88
CA LYS A 41 0.90 -10.62 -7.37
C LYS A 41 0.01 -11.31 -6.32
N LYS A 42 0.03 -10.88 -5.05
CA LYS A 42 -0.79 -11.51 -4.02
C LYS A 42 -2.28 -11.29 -4.29
N ASN A 43 -3.08 -12.31 -4.08
CA ASN A 43 -4.52 -12.26 -4.25
C ASN A 43 -5.19 -11.53 -3.08
N GLY A 44 -6.33 -10.91 -3.36
CA GLY A 44 -7.13 -10.21 -2.36
C GLY A 44 -7.17 -8.69 -2.51
N ARG A 45 -7.78 -8.03 -1.53
CA ARG A 45 -8.08 -6.60 -1.56
C ARG A 45 -6.81 -5.79 -1.31
N GLY A 46 -6.47 -4.90 -2.23
CA GLY A 46 -5.22 -4.13 -2.19
C GLY A 46 -5.43 -2.65 -1.93
N ALA A 47 -4.57 -2.07 -1.12
CA ALA A 47 -4.43 -0.62 -0.93
C ALA A 47 -2.99 -0.21 -1.27
N TYR A 48 -2.79 1.03 -1.70
CA TYR A 48 -1.48 1.54 -2.10
C TYR A 48 -1.06 2.73 -1.23
N VAL A 49 0.23 2.83 -0.94
CA VAL A 49 0.86 3.93 -0.21
C VAL A 49 2.13 4.34 -0.96
N CYS A 50 2.45 5.63 -0.99
CA CYS A 50 3.76 6.08 -1.46
C CYS A 50 4.89 5.47 -0.65
N ARG A 51 6.05 5.33 -1.28
CA ARG A 51 7.33 5.01 -0.63
C ARG A 51 7.86 6.19 0.20
N ASN A 52 7.05 6.73 1.10
CA ASN A 52 7.47 7.75 2.05
C ASN A 52 6.68 7.65 3.35
N ILE A 53 7.36 7.98 4.44
CA ILE A 53 6.82 7.86 5.80
C ILE A 53 5.60 8.77 5.99
N GLU A 54 5.60 9.97 5.41
CA GLU A 54 4.47 10.90 5.53
C GLU A 54 3.15 10.31 5.01
N CYS A 55 3.18 9.62 3.87
CA CYS A 55 1.99 9.00 3.29
C CYS A 55 1.53 7.82 4.13
N LEU A 56 2.46 7.02 4.66
CA LEU A 56 2.14 5.93 5.58
C LEU A 56 1.44 6.46 6.84
N GLU A 57 2.01 7.48 7.48
CA GLU A 57 1.44 8.11 8.66
C GLU A 57 0.06 8.71 8.39
N LYS A 58 -0.09 9.47 7.31
CA LYS A 58 -1.38 10.06 6.90
C LYS A 58 -2.42 8.96 6.68
N ALA A 59 -2.04 7.88 6.01
CA ALA A 59 -2.96 6.78 5.72
C ALA A 59 -3.37 6.00 6.97
N PHE A 60 -2.45 5.82 7.92
CA PHE A 60 -2.69 5.13 9.18
C PHE A 60 -3.51 5.98 10.16
N LYS A 61 -3.10 7.24 10.42
CA LYS A 61 -3.80 8.18 11.32
C LYS A 61 -5.23 8.43 10.87
N ALA A 62 -5.47 8.58 9.56
CA ALA A 62 -6.80 8.77 9.00
C ALA A 62 -7.61 7.45 8.84
N ARG A 63 -7.07 6.32 9.32
CA ARG A 63 -7.64 4.96 9.20
C ARG A 63 -8.01 4.56 7.76
N ARG A 64 -7.32 5.13 6.77
CA ARG A 64 -7.65 4.96 5.35
C ARG A 64 -7.25 3.58 4.85
N LEU A 65 -6.12 3.04 5.31
CA LEU A 65 -5.73 1.69 4.96
C LEU A 65 -6.72 0.66 5.51
N GLN A 66 -7.17 0.84 6.75
CA GLN A 66 -8.15 -0.03 7.39
C GLN A 66 -9.49 0.00 6.64
N LYS A 67 -9.97 1.19 6.25
CA LYS A 67 -11.18 1.35 5.42
C LYS A 67 -11.01 0.72 4.03
N ASN A 68 -9.85 0.90 3.40
CA ASN A 68 -9.58 0.37 2.06
C ASN A 68 -9.38 -1.14 2.07
N LEU A 69 -8.95 -1.74 3.17
CA LEU A 69 -8.77 -3.19 3.30
C LEU A 69 -9.95 -3.86 4.00
N GLU A 70 -10.87 -3.10 4.62
CA GLU A 70 -11.93 -3.62 5.49
C GLU A 70 -11.38 -4.57 6.56
N ALA A 71 -10.27 -4.17 7.18
CA ALA A 71 -9.64 -4.91 8.26
C ALA A 71 -8.81 -3.98 9.14
N GLN A 72 -8.60 -4.39 10.39
CA GLN A 72 -7.69 -3.68 11.29
C GLN A 72 -6.25 -3.95 10.88
N ILE A 73 -5.43 -2.91 10.93
CA ILE A 73 -4.00 -3.01 10.66
C ILE A 73 -3.32 -3.00 12.01
N SER A 74 -2.61 -4.10 12.30
CA SER A 74 -1.79 -4.20 13.50
C SER A 74 -0.57 -3.30 13.41
N ASP A 75 -0.03 -2.95 14.58
CA ASP A 75 1.20 -2.16 14.67
C ASP A 75 2.41 -2.90 14.06
N GLU A 76 2.37 -4.22 14.01
CA GLU A 76 3.36 -5.06 13.32
C GLU A 76 3.38 -4.78 11.81
N ILE A 77 2.20 -4.74 11.16
CA ILE A 77 2.11 -4.43 9.73
C ILE A 77 2.51 -2.98 9.45
N TYR A 78 2.16 -2.06 10.35
CA TYR A 78 2.61 -0.67 10.25
C TYR A 78 4.13 -0.57 10.32
N SER A 79 4.76 -1.23 11.30
CA SER A 79 6.20 -1.24 11.49
C SER A 79 6.92 -1.85 10.29
N ARG A 80 6.42 -2.98 9.79
CA ARG A 80 6.94 -3.61 8.57
C ARG A 80 6.83 -2.70 7.35
N LEU A 81 5.70 -2.02 7.16
CA LEU A 81 5.57 -1.02 6.08
C LEU A 81 6.57 0.11 6.20
N LYS A 82 6.83 0.58 7.43
CA LYS A 82 7.78 1.65 7.70
C LYS A 82 9.22 1.20 7.39
N GLU A 83 9.59 -0.02 7.78
CA GLU A 83 10.89 -0.62 7.47
C GLU A 83 11.09 -0.76 5.95
N GLU A 84 10.09 -1.28 5.22
CA GLU A 84 10.18 -1.40 3.76
C GLU A 84 10.36 -0.04 3.07
N ILE A 85 9.76 1.03 3.60
CA ILE A 85 9.94 2.39 3.09
C ILE A 85 11.36 2.92 3.36
N ASP A 86 11.94 2.61 4.52
CA ASP A 86 13.28 3.12 4.90
C ASP A 86 14.41 2.30 4.27
N ASN A 87 14.20 1.00 4.04
CA ASN A 87 15.17 0.09 3.42
C ASN A 87 15.31 0.24 1.90
N GLU A 88 14.39 0.95 1.22
CA GLU A 88 14.49 1.26 -0.22
C GLU A 88 15.34 2.52 -0.53
N LYS A 89 16.16 2.98 0.42
CA LYS A 89 17.15 4.06 0.21
C LYS A 89 18.32 3.65 -0.67
#